data_AF-A0A0L7TDD6-F1
#
_entry.id   AF-A0A0L7TDD6-F1
#
_cell.length_a   1.000
_cell.length_b   1.000
_cell.length_c   1.000
_cell.angle_alpha   90.00
_cell.angle_beta   90.00
_cell.angle_gamma   90.00
#
_symmetry.space_group_name_H-M   'P 1'
#
loop_
_entity.id
_entity.type
_entity.pdbx_description
1 polymer ?
#
loop_
_entity_poly.entity_id
_entity_poly.type
_entity_poly.pdbx_seq_one_letter_code
_entity_poly.pdbx_strand_id
1 'polypeptide(L)'
;MKTKLPPFIELYRQLIAIPSISATDSALDQSNENLINLLAGWFRDLGFSVEVQPVPGTRHKFNMLAKSGVGAGGLLLAGHSDTVPYDDGRWTRDPFTLTEHDNKLYGL
;
A
#
# COMPACT_ATOMS: atom_id res chain seq x y z
N MET A 1 -12.95 -19.85 -9.79
CA MET A 1 -13.90 -18.82 -9.32
C MET A 1 -13.42 -17.47 -9.85
N LYS A 2 -14.31 -16.60 -10.37
CA LYS A 2 -13.91 -15.23 -10.72
C LYS A 2 -13.78 -14.46 -9.41
N THR A 3 -12.58 -14.32 -8.86
CA THR A 3 -12.36 -13.45 -7.70
C THR A 3 -12.65 -12.02 -8.15
N LYS A 4 -13.73 -11.43 -7.62
CA LYS A 4 -14.07 -10.04 -7.89
C LYS A 4 -13.47 -9.21 -6.78
N LEU A 5 -12.36 -8.54 -7.08
CA LEU A 5 -11.93 -7.43 -6.25
C LEU A 5 -13.04 -6.35 -6.21
N PRO A 6 -13.11 -5.55 -5.14
CA PRO A 6 -13.94 -4.34 -5.11
C PRO A 6 -13.68 -3.42 -6.32
N PRO A 7 -14.62 -2.51 -6.65
CA PRO A 7 -14.38 -1.46 -7.63
C PRO A 7 -13.10 -0.67 -7.33
N PHE A 8 -12.45 -0.14 -8.37
CA PHE A 8 -11.20 0.61 -8.23
C PHE A 8 -11.24 1.66 -7.13
N ILE A 9 -12.32 2.45 -7.07
CA ILE A 9 -12.43 3.53 -6.09
C ILE A 9 -12.44 3.03 -4.64
N GLU A 10 -12.99 1.84 -4.40
CA GLU A 10 -13.02 1.22 -3.08
C GLU A 10 -11.65 0.66 -2.70
N LEU A 11 -10.96 0.01 -3.64
CA LEU A 11 -9.57 -0.41 -3.44
C LEU A 11 -8.70 0.80 -3.11
N TYR A 12 -8.85 1.89 -3.86
CA TYR A 12 -8.04 3.10 -3.68
C TYR A 12 -8.34 3.80 -2.36
N ARG A 13 -9.61 3.84 -1.93
CA ARG A 13 -10.02 4.31 -0.60
C ARG A 13 -9.36 3.51 0.52
N GLN A 14 -9.32 2.18 0.41
CA GLN A 14 -8.70 1.31 1.40
C GLN A 14 -7.17 1.48 1.46
N LEU A 15 -6.51 1.68 0.31
CA LEU A 15 -5.07 1.94 0.27
C LEU A 15 -4.71 3.25 0.97
N ILE A 16 -5.41 4.35 0.65
CA ILE A 16 -5.15 5.68 1.20
C ILE A 16 -5.48 5.76 2.70
N ALA A 17 -6.50 5.02 3.15
CA ALA A 17 -6.90 5.01 4.56
C ALA A 17 -5.90 4.35 5.51
N ILE A 18 -4.91 3.62 5.00
CA ILE A 18 -3.88 2.96 5.81
C ILE A 18 -2.61 3.80 5.77
N PRO A 19 -2.30 4.56 6.83
CA PRO A 19 -1.08 5.35 6.86
C PRO A 19 0.14 4.43 6.93
N SER A 20 1.15 4.76 6.13
CA SER A 20 2.38 3.96 5.94
C SER A 20 3.63 4.85 5.87
N ILE A 21 3.60 6.01 6.53
CA ILE A 21 4.63 7.05 6.43
C ILE A 21 6.03 6.49 6.72
N SER A 22 6.97 6.77 5.83
CA SER A 22 8.40 6.50 6.03
C SER A 22 9.14 7.79 6.34
N ALA A 23 9.74 7.87 7.53
CA ALA A 23 10.43 9.05 8.01
C ALA A 23 11.74 8.69 8.72
N THR A 24 12.71 9.60 8.74
CA THR A 24 13.91 9.42 9.58
C THR A 24 13.58 9.59 11.06
N ASP A 25 12.71 10.55 11.39
CA ASP A 25 12.17 10.77 12.73
C ASP A 25 11.26 9.61 13.15
N SER A 26 11.62 8.94 14.24
CA SER A 26 10.86 7.82 14.80
C SER A 26 9.46 8.18 15.28
N ALA A 27 9.20 9.46 15.60
CA ALA A 27 7.88 9.91 16.03
C ALA A 27 6.87 9.98 14.87
N LEU A 28 7.38 10.13 13.64
CA LEU A 28 6.57 10.23 12.42
C LEU A 28 6.58 8.95 11.59
N ASP A 29 7.57 8.09 11.80
CA ASP A 29 7.73 6.85 11.05
C ASP A 29 6.71 5.79 11.46
N GLN A 30 6.00 5.23 10.47
CA GLN A 30 4.92 4.28 10.66
C GLN A 30 5.17 3.00 9.88
N SER A 31 4.90 1.86 10.51
CA SER A 31 4.97 0.57 9.83
C SER A 31 4.07 0.52 8.58
N ASN A 32 4.55 -0.11 7.50
CA ASN A 32 3.74 -0.40 6.32
C ASN A 32 3.05 -1.78 6.41
N GLU A 33 3.18 -2.50 7.53
CA GLU A 33 2.71 -3.87 7.71
C GLU A 33 1.22 -4.05 7.39
N ASN A 34 0.37 -3.16 7.89
CA ASN A 34 -1.08 -3.24 7.68
C ASN A 34 -1.42 -3.15 6.18
N LEU A 35 -0.76 -2.24 5.46
CA LEU A 35 -0.94 -2.05 4.03
C LEU A 35 -0.40 -3.24 3.23
N ILE A 36 0.78 -3.75 3.61
CA ILE A 36 1.39 -4.94 3.01
C ILE A 36 0.51 -6.18 3.22
N ASN A 37 -0.09 -6.35 4.40
CA ASN A 37 -0.98 -7.47 4.68
C ASN A 37 -2.30 -7.40 3.89
N LEU A 38 -2.86 -6.19 3.71
CA LEU A 38 -4.03 -5.98 2.83
C LEU A 38 -3.71 -6.39 1.39
N LEU A 39 -2.61 -5.88 0.84
CA LEU A 39 -2.16 -6.22 -0.51
C LEU A 39 -1.89 -7.72 -0.64
N ALA A 40 -1.21 -8.32 0.33
CA ALA A 40 -0.93 -9.75 0.34
C ALA A 40 -2.21 -10.59 0.32
N GLY A 41 -3.26 -10.16 1.03
CA GLY A 41 -4.60 -10.76 0.96
C GLY A 41 -5.16 -10.71 -0.45
N TRP A 42 -5.22 -9.53 -1.06
CA TRP A 42 -5.74 -9.36 -2.42
C TRP A 42 -4.97 -10.17 -3.46
N PHE A 43 -3.65 -10.20 -3.40
CA PHE A 43 -2.83 -10.98 -4.33
C PHE A 43 -3.03 -12.49 -4.14
N ARG A 44 -3.17 -12.99 -2.90
CA ARG A 44 -3.51 -14.40 -2.64
C ARG A 44 -4.88 -14.76 -3.21
N ASP A 45 -5.87 -13.89 -3.03
CA ASP A 45 -7.23 -14.05 -3.58
C ASP A 45 -7.22 -14.08 -5.12
N LEU A 46 -6.30 -13.35 -5.75
CA LEU A 46 -6.05 -13.38 -7.18
C LEU A 46 -5.24 -14.62 -7.65
N GLY A 47 -4.80 -15.48 -6.73
CA GLY A 47 -4.07 -16.71 -7.02
C GLY A 47 -2.55 -16.56 -7.11
N PHE A 48 -1.99 -15.46 -6.62
CA PHE A 48 -0.53 -15.30 -6.52
C PHE A 48 0.02 -16.05 -5.31
N SER A 49 1.24 -16.58 -5.46
CA SER A 49 2.08 -16.94 -4.32
C SER A 49 2.67 -15.66 -3.75
N VAL A 50 2.46 -15.41 -2.45
CA VAL A 50 2.86 -14.15 -1.80
C VAL A 50 3.82 -14.43 -0.64
N GLU A 51 4.96 -13.77 -0.68
CA GLU A 51 5.95 -13.74 0.39
C GLU A 51 6.02 -12.32 0.98
N VAL A 52 6.04 -12.23 2.31
CA VAL A 52 6.22 -10.97 3.04
C VAL A 52 7.48 -11.11 3.87
N GLN A 53 8.40 -10.16 3.73
CA GLN A 53 9.72 -10.21 4.36
C GLN A 53 9.96 -8.94 5.19
N PRO A 54 10.36 -9.05 6.46
CA PRO A 54 10.78 -7.89 7.24
C PRO A 54 12.06 -7.30 6.65
N VAL A 55 12.15 -5.97 6.64
CA VAL A 55 13.36 -5.25 6.20
C VAL A 55 14.29 -5.09 7.41
N PRO A 56 15.48 -5.71 7.42
CA PRO A 56 16.40 -5.64 8.56
C PRO A 56 16.83 -4.22 8.89
N GLY A 57 16.99 -3.92 10.18
CA GLY A 57 17.46 -2.61 10.65
C GLY A 57 16.45 -1.47 10.51
N THR A 58 15.20 -1.77 10.14
CA THR A 58 14.10 -0.78 10.07
C THR A 58 13.18 -0.86 11.27
N ARG A 59 12.35 0.17 11.46
CA ARG A 59 11.27 0.18 12.46
C ARG A 59 10.03 -0.51 11.88
N HIS A 60 10.11 -1.83 11.77
CA HIS A 60 8.97 -2.69 11.41
C HIS A 60 8.43 -2.43 9.98
N LYS A 61 9.34 -2.38 8.99
CA LYS A 61 8.99 -2.24 7.56
C LYS A 61 9.07 -3.59 6.86
N PHE A 62 8.25 -3.78 5.83
CA PHE A 62 8.14 -5.04 5.10
C PHE A 62 8.20 -4.83 3.60
N ASN A 63 8.86 -5.76 2.92
CA ASN A 63 8.75 -5.98 1.49
C ASN A 63 7.72 -7.07 1.21
N MET A 64 7.07 -6.99 0.05
CA MET A 64 6.17 -8.04 -0.45
C MET A 64 6.58 -8.46 -1.86
N LEU A 65 6.64 -9.77 -2.09
CA LEU A 65 6.78 -10.35 -3.42
C LEU A 65 5.52 -11.18 -3.71
N ALA A 66 4.74 -10.75 -4.70
CA ALA A 66 3.63 -11.51 -5.26
C ALA A 66 4.04 -12.08 -6.62
N LYS A 67 4.00 -13.41 -6.76
CA LYS A 67 4.39 -14.12 -7.98
C LYS A 67 3.23 -14.94 -8.54
N SER A 68 3.01 -14.83 -9.84
CA SER A 68 2.13 -15.71 -10.61
C SER A 68 2.92 -16.35 -11.75
N GLY A 69 2.72 -17.66 -11.95
CA GLY A 69 3.48 -18.46 -12.91
C GLY A 69 4.83 -18.98 -12.40
N VAL A 70 5.49 -19.79 -13.23
CA VAL A 70 6.76 -20.48 -12.96
C VAL A 70 7.67 -20.43 -14.19
N GLY A 71 8.98 -20.65 -14.01
CA GLY A 71 9.95 -20.68 -15.10
C GLY A 71 10.95 -19.53 -15.07
N ALA A 72 11.77 -19.44 -16.13
CA ALA A 72 12.80 -18.41 -16.29
C ALA A 72 12.24 -17.17 -17.02
N GLY A 73 12.79 -16.00 -16.69
CA GLY A 73 12.31 -14.71 -17.20
C GLY A 73 11.05 -14.21 -16.47
N GLY A 74 10.45 -13.13 -16.99
CA GLY A 74 9.22 -12.55 -16.47
C GLY A 74 9.19 -11.03 -16.53
N LEU A 75 8.04 -10.46 -16.16
CA LEU A 75 7.87 -9.03 -15.93
C LEU A 75 7.83 -8.78 -14.43
N LEU A 76 8.70 -7.91 -13.93
CA LEU A 76 8.66 -7.43 -12.56
C LEU A 76 8.03 -6.04 -12.53
N LEU A 77 6.91 -5.90 -11.82
CA LEU A 77 6.33 -4.62 -11.46
C LEU A 77 6.81 -4.25 -10.06
N ALA A 78 7.51 -3.13 -9.94
CA ALA A 78 8.04 -2.64 -8.67
C ALA A 78 7.38 -1.30 -8.32
N GLY A 79 7.12 -1.12 -7.04
CA GLY A 79 6.57 0.10 -6.46
C GLY A 79 6.87 0.13 -4.97
N HIS A 80 6.42 1.17 -4.29
CA HIS A 80 6.57 1.34 -2.85
C HIS A 80 5.20 1.58 -2.23
N SER A 81 5.05 1.20 -0.96
CA SER A 81 3.78 1.32 -0.22
C SER A 81 3.80 2.46 0.80
N ASP A 82 4.97 3.00 1.10
CA ASP A 82 5.15 4.10 2.04
C ASP A 82 4.90 5.47 1.39
N THR A 83 4.48 6.40 2.22
CA THR A 83 4.32 7.82 1.87
C THR A 83 5.29 8.67 2.67
N VAL A 84 5.41 9.95 2.29
CA VAL A 84 6.20 10.93 3.05
C VAL A 84 5.38 11.51 4.21
N PRO A 85 6.03 12.07 5.24
CA PRO A 85 5.33 12.92 6.20
C PRO A 85 4.59 14.06 5.49
N TYR A 86 3.47 14.49 6.07
CA TYR A 86 2.68 15.60 5.55
C TYR A 86 2.59 16.72 6.58
N ASP A 87 2.38 17.94 6.07
CA ASP A 87 2.19 19.12 6.91
C ASP A 87 0.76 19.14 7.48
N ASP A 88 0.62 18.77 8.75
CA ASP A 88 -0.65 18.92 9.45
C ASP A 88 -1.11 20.38 9.45
N GLY A 89 -2.40 20.60 9.20
CA GLY A 89 -3.00 21.93 9.06
C GLY A 89 -2.79 22.65 7.72
N ARG A 90 -1.99 22.13 6.78
CA ARG A 90 -1.92 22.67 5.40
C ARG A 90 -2.82 21.94 4.40
N TRP A 91 -3.24 20.73 4.76
CA TRP A 91 -4.22 19.99 4.00
C TRP A 91 -5.62 20.60 4.17
N THR A 92 -6.32 20.77 3.05
CA THR A 92 -7.72 21.24 3.03
C THR A 92 -8.74 20.10 3.17
N ARG A 93 -8.25 18.86 3.17
CA ARG A 93 -8.99 17.60 3.25
C ARG A 93 -8.17 16.63 4.08
N ASP A 94 -8.81 15.69 4.76
CA ASP A 94 -8.07 14.66 5.50
C ASP A 94 -7.20 13.82 4.53
N PRO A 95 -5.86 13.76 4.72
CA PRO A 95 -4.96 13.02 3.84
C PRO A 95 -5.23 11.52 3.80
N PHE A 96 -5.81 10.94 4.85
CA PHE A 96 -6.11 9.51 4.93
C PHE A 96 -7.58 9.20 4.62
N THR A 97 -8.35 10.18 4.15
CA THR A 97 -9.69 9.95 3.62
C THR A 97 -9.73 10.34 2.15
N LEU A 98 -9.80 9.33 1.27
CA LEU A 98 -9.94 9.57 -0.17
C LEU A 98 -11.17 10.44 -0.43
N THR A 99 -10.92 11.63 -0.98
CA THR A 99 -11.93 12.63 -1.28
C THR A 99 -12.00 12.88 -2.78
N GLU A 100 -13.20 12.74 -3.35
CA GLU A 100 -13.48 13.03 -4.75
C GLU A 100 -14.04 14.45 -4.89
N HIS A 101 -13.44 15.29 -5.73
CA HIS A 101 -13.91 16.66 -5.96
C HIS A 101 -13.43 17.17 -7.31
N ASP A 102 -14.34 17.73 -8.12
CA ASP A 102 -14.05 18.26 -9.46
C ASP A 102 -13.22 17.31 -10.35
N ASN A 103 -13.63 16.03 -10.43
CA ASN A 103 -12.93 14.97 -11.16
C ASN A 103 -11.48 14.72 -10.71
N LYS A 104 -11.15 15.05 -9.46
CA LYS A 104 -9.86 14.76 -8.83
C LYS A 104 -10.04 13.91 -7.59
N LEU A 105 -9.03 13.09 -7.33
CA LEU A 105 -8.90 12.25 -6.15
C LEU A 105 -7.85 12.90 -5.23
N TYR A 106 -8.23 13.20 -3.99
CA TYR A 106 -7.36 13.79 -2.98
C TYR A 106 -7.13 12.80 -1.84
N GLY A 107 -5.87 12.57 -1.52
CA GLY A 107 -5.37 11.69 -0.45
C GLY A 107 -3.86 11.60 -0.54
N LEU A 108 -3.22 11.17 0.55
CA LEU A 108 -1.77 10.99 0.63
C LEU A 108 -1.34 9.62 0.09
#